data_AF-A0A7G7LC04-F1
#
_entry.id   AF-A0A7G7LC04-F1
#
_cell.length_a   1.000
_cell.length_b   1.000
_cell.length_c   1.000
_cell.angle_alpha   90.00
_cell.angle_beta   90.00
_cell.angle_gamma   90.00
#
_symmetry.space_group_name_H-M   'P 1'
#
loop_
_entity.id
_entity.type
_entity.pdbx_description
1 polymer ?
#
loop_
_entity_poly.entity_id
_entity_poly.type
_entity_poly.pdbx_seq_one_letter_code
_entity_poly.pdbx_strand_id
1 'polypeptide(L)'
;MTHTPATEAEEFVAELAEALTAPDPGECVFCYLARMTGQFGCDTTPRWARRWRERCAPRATALLRRLAARGGFCDCEVFLNGWSYRADLLVLDPDSGLLDWPLEDPACEGVRAGSTQGCALWVPRRRDR
;
A
#
# COMPACT_ATOMS: atom_id res chain seq x y z
N MET A 1 11.08 -38.19 -0.88
CA MET A 1 11.16 -37.54 0.44
C MET A 1 9.73 -37.31 0.89
N THR A 2 9.25 -38.09 1.87
CA THR A 2 7.89 -37.92 2.43
C THR A 2 7.84 -36.62 3.22
N HIS A 3 6.99 -35.69 2.81
CA HIS A 3 6.74 -34.46 3.55
C HIS A 3 6.01 -34.82 4.85
N THR A 4 6.38 -34.17 5.94
CA THR A 4 5.65 -34.25 7.19
C THR A 4 4.41 -33.36 7.10
N PRO A 5 3.30 -33.68 7.80
CA PRO A 5 2.12 -32.81 7.84
C PRO A 5 2.42 -31.36 8.24
N ALA A 6 3.45 -31.15 9.08
CA ALA A 6 3.93 -29.81 9.41
C ALA A 6 4.54 -29.06 8.21
N THR A 7 5.34 -29.74 7.39
CA THR A 7 5.97 -29.17 6.19
C THR A 7 4.92 -28.82 5.13
N GLU A 8 3.93 -29.70 4.93
CA GLU A 8 2.81 -29.44 4.02
C GLU A 8 1.96 -28.24 4.48
N ALA A 9 1.73 -28.11 5.78
CA ALA A 9 1.02 -26.96 6.34
C ALA A 9 1.82 -25.65 6.18
N GLU A 10 3.14 -25.68 6.41
CA GLU A 10 4.02 -24.52 6.21
C GLU A 10 4.03 -24.06 4.75
N GLU A 11 4.12 -24.99 3.79
CA GLU A 11 4.05 -24.70 2.36
C GLU A 11 2.72 -24.07 1.98
N PHE A 12 1.61 -24.66 2.45
CA PHE A 12 0.27 -24.13 2.18
C PHE A 12 0.09 -22.70 2.74
N VAL A 13 0.56 -22.44 3.96
CA VAL A 13 0.49 -21.11 4.57
C VAL A 13 1.35 -20.12 3.78
N ALA A 14 2.53 -20.52 3.32
CA ALA A 14 3.40 -19.67 2.53
C ALA A 14 2.79 -19.32 1.16
N GLU A 15 2.19 -20.29 0.48
CA GLU A 15 1.48 -20.08 -0.80
C GLU A 15 0.28 -19.15 -0.62
N LEU A 16 -0.53 -19.38 0.42
CA LEU A 16 -1.68 -18.54 0.71
C LEU A 16 -1.25 -17.11 1.08
N ALA A 17 -0.20 -16.96 1.90
CA ALA A 17 0.34 -15.66 2.24
C ALA A 17 0.85 -14.91 1.00
N GLU A 18 1.51 -15.61 0.07
CA GLU A 18 1.93 -15.01 -1.20
C GLU A 18 0.73 -14.57 -2.04
N ALA A 19 -0.27 -15.44 -2.22
CA ALA A 19 -1.46 -15.14 -3.01
C ALA A 19 -2.26 -13.96 -2.45
N LEU A 20 -2.42 -13.88 -1.13
CA LEU A 20 -3.20 -12.81 -0.47
C LEU A 20 -2.49 -11.45 -0.50
N THR A 21 -1.16 -11.44 -0.51
CA THR A 21 -0.37 -10.21 -0.35
C THR A 21 0.49 -9.89 -1.58
N ALA A 22 0.27 -10.56 -2.71
CA ALA A 22 0.89 -10.21 -3.97
C ALA A 22 0.32 -8.86 -4.48
N PRO A 23 1.16 -8.00 -5.06
CA PRO A 23 0.67 -6.86 -5.83
C PRO A 23 -0.07 -7.33 -7.08
N ASP A 24 -1.18 -6.69 -7.40
CA ASP A 24 -1.94 -6.99 -8.61
C ASP A 24 -1.19 -6.47 -9.86
N PRO A 25 -1.43 -7.07 -11.06
CA PRO A 25 -0.84 -6.57 -12.29
C PRO A 25 -1.19 -5.10 -12.55
N GLY A 26 -0.16 -4.26 -12.63
CA GLY A 26 -0.32 -2.82 -12.86
C GLY A 26 -0.72 -2.00 -11.62
N GLU A 27 -0.85 -2.62 -10.45
CA GLU A 27 -1.17 -1.94 -9.20
C GLU A 27 -0.09 -0.93 -8.82
N CYS A 28 -0.50 0.32 -8.57
CA CYS A 28 0.43 1.34 -8.13
C CYS A 28 0.82 1.11 -6.66
N VAL A 29 2.01 1.60 -6.27
CA VAL A 29 2.51 1.45 -4.90
C VAL A 29 1.51 1.94 -3.85
N PHE A 30 0.79 3.04 -4.09
CA PHE A 30 -0.14 3.57 -3.08
C PHE A 30 -1.44 2.78 -2.98
N CYS A 31 -2.02 2.28 -4.07
CA CYS A 31 -3.18 1.39 -4.00
C CYS A 31 -2.83 0.09 -3.27
N TYR A 32 -1.67 -0.49 -3.56
CA TYR A 32 -1.18 -1.67 -2.84
C TYR A 32 -1.03 -1.39 -1.34
N LEU A 33 -0.40 -0.28 -0.97
CA LEU A 33 -0.21 0.09 0.44
C LEU A 33 -1.54 0.34 1.15
N ALA A 34 -2.50 1.03 0.52
CA ALA A 34 -3.82 1.28 1.07
C ALA A 34 -4.56 -0.04 1.31
N ARG A 35 -4.64 -0.89 0.27
CA ARG A 35 -5.26 -2.22 0.33
C ARG A 35 -4.65 -3.11 1.41
N MET A 36 -3.32 -3.23 1.44
CA MET A 36 -2.64 -4.06 2.44
C MET A 36 -2.77 -3.52 3.86
N THR A 37 -2.74 -2.20 4.04
CA THR A 37 -2.92 -1.58 5.36
C THR A 37 -4.37 -1.72 5.83
N GLY A 38 -5.35 -1.58 4.94
CA GLY A 38 -6.77 -1.76 5.26
C GLY A 38 -7.12 -3.22 5.59
N GLN A 39 -6.55 -4.18 4.85
CA GLN A 39 -6.86 -5.61 5.05
C GLN A 39 -6.06 -6.27 6.17
N PHE A 40 -4.79 -5.92 6.34
CA PHE A 40 -3.87 -6.62 7.24
C PHE A 40 -3.24 -5.72 8.31
N GLY A 41 -3.64 -4.45 8.36
CA GLY A 41 -3.11 -3.47 9.28
C GLY A 41 -1.68 -3.03 8.95
N CYS A 42 -1.21 -2.06 9.74
CA CYS A 42 0.19 -1.65 9.77
C CYS A 42 0.84 -2.11 11.07
N ASP A 43 2.05 -2.64 10.98
CA ASP A 43 2.85 -3.09 12.14
C ASP A 43 3.89 -2.05 12.57
N THR A 44 3.65 -0.76 12.27
CA THR A 44 4.57 0.37 12.50
C THR A 44 5.89 0.30 11.72
N THR A 45 5.99 -0.57 10.71
CA THR A 45 7.13 -0.66 9.80
C THR A 45 6.68 -0.41 8.35
N PRO A 46 7.61 -0.20 7.39
CA PRO A 46 7.25 -0.09 5.97
C PRO A 46 7.25 -1.48 5.31
N ARG A 47 6.60 -2.47 5.96
CA ARG A 47 6.57 -3.88 5.55
C ARG A 47 6.01 -4.04 4.15
N TRP A 48 4.86 -3.41 3.89
CA TRP A 48 4.19 -3.50 2.61
C TRP A 48 4.96 -2.73 1.54
N ALA A 49 5.53 -1.57 1.85
CA ALA A 49 6.33 -0.81 0.89
C ALA A 49 7.61 -1.56 0.46
N ARG A 50 8.24 -2.29 1.38
CA ARG A 50 9.38 -3.18 1.07
C ARG A 50 8.97 -4.31 0.14
N ARG A 51 7.88 -5.00 0.49
CA ARG A 51 7.35 -6.13 -0.30
C ARG A 51 6.97 -5.69 -1.71
N TRP A 52 6.22 -4.60 -1.86
CA TRP A 52 5.87 -4.05 -3.17
C TRP A 52 7.11 -3.72 -4.01
N ARG A 53 8.13 -3.07 -3.41
CA ARG A 53 9.38 -2.77 -4.11
C ARG A 53 10.07 -4.04 -4.59
N GLU A 54 10.17 -5.05 -3.73
CA GLU A 54 10.84 -6.32 -4.06
C GLU A 54 10.14 -7.08 -5.18
N ARG A 55 8.80 -7.01 -5.26
CA ARG A 55 8.02 -7.68 -6.31
C ARG A 55 7.92 -6.86 -7.60
N CYS A 56 7.68 -5.56 -7.51
CA CYS A 56 7.30 -4.73 -8.66
C CYS A 56 8.43 -3.83 -9.17
N ALA A 57 9.33 -3.38 -8.30
CA ALA A 57 10.37 -2.42 -8.66
C ALA A 57 11.70 -2.65 -7.91
N PRO A 58 12.39 -3.80 -8.08
CA PRO A 58 13.56 -4.16 -7.28
C PRO A 58 14.70 -3.13 -7.33
N ARG A 59 14.83 -2.41 -8.45
CA ARG A 59 15.85 -1.37 -8.66
C ARG A 59 15.50 -0.02 -8.02
N ALA A 60 14.28 0.15 -7.49
CA ALA A 60 13.84 1.38 -6.84
C ALA A 60 14.35 1.46 -5.38
N THR A 61 15.67 1.39 -5.21
CA THR A 61 16.35 1.37 -3.90
C THR A 61 16.05 2.61 -3.04
N ALA A 62 15.74 3.74 -3.68
CA ALA A 62 15.37 4.98 -3.01
C ALA A 62 13.88 5.11 -2.65
N LEU A 63 13.03 4.11 -2.92
CA LEU A 63 11.58 4.21 -2.67
C LEU A 63 11.29 4.57 -1.20
N LEU A 64 11.76 3.75 -0.27
CA LEU A 64 11.49 3.94 1.17
C LEU A 64 12.01 5.29 1.67
N ARG A 65 13.19 5.71 1.20
CA ARG A 65 13.76 7.02 1.55
C ARG A 65 12.88 8.17 1.07
N ARG A 66 12.26 8.07 -0.11
CA ARG A 66 11.34 9.10 -0.64
C ARG A 66 10.01 9.12 0.11
N LEU A 67 9.51 7.97 0.55
CA LEU A 67 8.33 7.89 1.42
C LEU A 67 8.63 8.55 2.77
N ALA A 68 9.75 8.19 3.40
CA ALA A 68 10.21 8.76 4.66
C ALA A 68 10.45 10.28 4.58
N ALA A 69 10.94 10.80 3.44
CA ALA A 69 11.10 12.24 3.23
C ALA A 69 9.76 13.02 3.26
N ARG A 70 8.63 12.32 3.10
CA ARG A 70 7.27 12.86 3.30
C ARG A 70 6.61 12.39 4.59
N GLY A 71 7.39 11.85 5.54
CA GLY A 71 6.92 11.39 6.84
C GLY A 71 6.36 9.97 6.85
N GLY A 72 6.48 9.18 5.77
CA GLY A 72 6.07 7.77 5.74
C GLY A 72 7.16 6.82 6.23
N PHE A 73 7.30 6.63 7.54
CA PHE A 73 8.23 5.66 8.12
C PHE A 73 7.58 4.29 8.34
N CYS A 74 6.27 4.26 8.64
CA CYS A 74 5.41 3.07 8.47
C CYS A 74 4.56 3.16 7.19
N ASP A 75 3.96 2.04 6.78
CA ASP A 75 3.01 2.01 5.65
C ASP A 75 1.79 2.94 5.90
N CYS A 76 1.31 3.00 7.14
CA CYS A 76 0.23 3.90 7.57
C CYS A 76 0.54 5.39 7.35
N GLU A 77 1.75 5.80 7.72
CA GLU A 77 2.18 7.19 7.71
C GLU A 77 2.37 7.75 6.30
N VAL A 78 2.52 6.88 5.29
CA VAL A 78 2.48 7.29 3.89
C VAL A 78 1.21 8.11 3.62
N PHE A 79 0.08 7.70 4.21
CA PHE A 79 -1.21 8.35 4.01
C PHE A 79 -1.56 9.38 5.07
N LEU A 80 -1.13 9.18 6.31
CA LEU A 80 -1.31 10.18 7.36
C LEU A 80 -0.55 11.46 7.04
N ASN A 81 0.66 11.35 6.47
CA ASN A 81 1.57 12.49 6.31
C ASN A 81 1.81 12.89 4.85
N GLY A 82 1.89 11.92 3.94
CA GLY A 82 2.52 12.14 2.64
C GLY A 82 1.55 12.34 1.48
N TRP A 83 0.52 11.51 1.40
CA TRP A 83 -0.40 11.41 0.26
C TRP A 83 -1.85 11.21 0.71
N SER A 84 -2.80 11.61 -0.13
CA SER A 84 -4.23 11.39 0.08
C SER A 84 -4.89 11.14 -1.28
N TYR A 85 -6.11 10.61 -1.27
CA TYR A 85 -6.96 10.65 -2.45
C TYR A 85 -7.15 12.10 -2.96
N ARG A 86 -7.32 12.25 -4.28
CA ARG A 86 -7.78 13.51 -4.89
C ARG A 86 -9.09 13.96 -4.24
N ALA A 87 -9.28 15.27 -4.13
CA ALA A 87 -10.31 15.86 -3.27
C ALA A 87 -11.74 15.43 -3.63
N ASP A 88 -12.00 15.15 -4.89
CA ASP A 88 -13.30 14.71 -5.43
C ASP A 88 -13.58 13.22 -5.24
N LEU A 89 -12.64 12.45 -4.68
CA LEU A 89 -12.88 11.08 -4.19
C LEU A 89 -13.11 11.03 -2.69
N LEU A 90 -12.91 12.13 -1.96
CA LEU A 90 -13.18 12.18 -0.53
C LEU A 90 -14.68 12.29 -0.29
N VAL A 91 -15.13 11.67 0.80
CA VAL A 91 -16.54 11.65 1.22
C VAL A 91 -16.71 12.46 2.50
N LEU A 92 -17.85 13.12 2.66
CA LEU A 92 -18.17 13.80 3.90
C LEU A 92 -18.52 12.75 4.96
N ASP A 93 -17.72 12.67 6.02
CA ASP A 93 -18.03 11.85 7.18
C ASP A 93 -19.17 12.52 7.99
N PRO A 94 -20.33 11.87 8.16
CA PRO A 94 -21.47 12.47 8.85
C PRO A 94 -21.22 12.75 10.33
N ASP A 95 -20.31 12.02 10.97
CA ASP A 95 -20.04 12.13 12.41
C ASP A 95 -19.10 13.30 12.73
N SER A 96 -17.99 13.42 11.99
CA SER A 96 -17.04 14.52 12.17
C SER A 96 -17.38 15.78 11.38
N GLY A 97 -18.18 15.67 10.32
CA GLY A 97 -18.44 16.75 9.37
C GLY A 97 -17.22 17.12 8.53
N LEU A 98 -16.17 16.29 8.52
CA LEU A 98 -14.94 16.49 7.76
C LEU A 98 -14.92 15.60 6.51
N LEU A 99 -14.13 16.00 5.51
CA LEU A 99 -13.86 15.14 4.36
C LEU A 99 -12.88 14.04 4.78
N ASP A 100 -13.26 12.79 4.53
CA ASP A 100 -12.47 11.60 4.81
C ASP A 100 -12.41 10.68 3.58
N TRP A 101 -11.65 9.60 3.72
CA TRP A 101 -11.52 8.57 2.71
C TRP A 101 -12.84 7.77 2.58
N PRO A 102 -13.17 7.30 1.36
CA PRO A 102 -14.31 6.41 1.19
C PRO A 102 -14.08 5.11 1.95
N LEU A 103 -15.16 4.51 2.46
CA LEU A 103 -15.10 3.22 3.16
C LEU A 103 -14.58 2.09 2.26
N GLU A 104 -14.91 2.15 0.98
CA GLU A 104 -14.39 1.25 -0.05
C GLU A 104 -13.35 1.98 -0.89
N ASP A 105 -12.15 1.42 -0.99
CA ASP A 105 -11.08 1.98 -1.80
C ASP A 105 -11.49 2.00 -3.29
N PRO A 106 -11.35 3.15 -3.99
CA PRO A 106 -11.56 3.21 -5.42
C PRO A 106 -10.61 2.28 -6.17
N ALA A 107 -11.08 1.71 -7.28
CA ALA A 107 -10.28 0.82 -8.12
C ALA A 107 -9.01 1.52 -8.62
N CYS A 108 -7.86 0.85 -8.47
CA CYS A 108 -6.58 1.37 -8.95
C CYS A 108 -6.63 1.68 -10.45
N GLU A 109 -6.36 2.93 -10.83
CA GLU A 109 -6.30 3.33 -12.26
C GLU A 109 -5.06 2.80 -13.00
N GLY A 110 -4.17 2.11 -12.29
CA GLY A 110 -3.02 1.42 -12.86
C GLY A 110 -1.82 2.34 -13.15
N VAL A 111 -0.65 1.71 -13.28
CA VAL A 111 0.59 2.35 -13.69
C VAL A 111 1.41 1.40 -14.56
N ARG A 112 2.38 1.95 -15.32
CA ARG A 112 3.38 1.11 -16.00
C ARG A 112 4.14 0.24 -14.99
N ALA A 113 4.54 -0.97 -15.41
CA ALA A 113 5.35 -1.86 -14.59
C ALA A 113 6.60 -1.17 -14.03
N GLY A 114 6.86 -1.39 -12.74
CA GLY A 114 7.97 -0.77 -12.00
C GLY A 114 7.85 0.74 -11.75
N SER A 115 6.73 1.37 -12.07
CA SER A 115 6.48 2.77 -11.68
C SER A 115 6.38 2.87 -10.17
N THR A 116 7.17 3.77 -9.58
CA THR A 116 7.15 4.05 -8.14
C THR A 116 6.37 5.31 -7.80
N GLN A 117 5.49 5.74 -8.70
CA GLN A 117 4.50 6.80 -8.46
C GLN A 117 3.14 6.16 -8.20
N GLY A 118 2.26 6.89 -7.52
CA GLY A 118 0.84 6.55 -7.47
C GLY A 118 0.20 6.66 -8.86
N CYS A 119 -0.92 5.97 -9.06
CA CYS A 119 -1.85 6.28 -10.13
C CYS A 119 -2.56 7.63 -9.84
N ALA A 120 -3.45 8.07 -10.74
CA ALA A 120 -4.04 9.42 -10.65
C ALA A 120 -5.06 9.60 -9.52
N LEU A 121 -5.38 8.55 -8.76
CA LEU A 121 -6.16 8.66 -7.52
C LEU A 121 -5.42 9.47 -6.45
N TRP A 122 -4.08 9.46 -6.46
CA TRP A 122 -3.26 9.92 -5.34
C TRP A 122 -2.61 11.27 -5.60
N VAL A 123 -2.79 12.19 -4.65
CA VAL A 123 -2.11 13.49 -4.65
C VAL A 123 -1.27 13.64 -3.39
N PRO A 124 -0.12 14.33 -3.46
CA PRO A 124 0.64 14.64 -2.25
C PRO A 124 -0.21 15.51 -1.31
N ARG A 125 -0.21 15.22 0.00
CA ARG A 125 -0.81 16.12 0.99
C ARG A 125 -0.09 17.46 0.93
N ARG A 126 -0.87 18.55 0.96
CA ARG A 126 -0.33 19.89 1.15
C ARG A 126 0.23 19.93 2.58
N ARG A 127 1.47 20.38 2.74
CA ARG A 127 1.97 20.72 4.07
C ARG A 127 1.34 22.05 4.42
N ASP A 128 0.54 22.08 5.48
CA ASP A 128 0.20 23.34 6.12
C ASP A 128 1.53 23.97 6.56
N ARG A 129 1.78 25.18 6.05
CA ARG A 129 3.05 25.89 6.23
C ARG A 129 2.96 26.81 7.42
#